data_AF-A0A7X3WA45-F1
#
_entry.id   AF-A0A7X3WA45-F1
#
_cell.length_a   1.000
_cell.length_b   1.000
_cell.length_c   1.000
_cell.angle_alpha   90.00
_cell.angle_beta   90.00
_cell.angle_gamma   90.00
#
_symmetry.space_group_name_H-M   'P 1'
#
loop_
_entity.id
_entity.type
_entity.pdbx_description
1 polymer ?
#
loop_
_entity_poly.entity_id
_entity_poly.type
_entity_poly.pdbx_seq_one_letter_code
_entity_poly.pdbx_strand_id
1 'polypeptide(L)'
;MSENRVCPIWGTPTQQDEIYNGDGTNVDSPRAGGKFFADGRSVVRMRNLNDREKARLTTWLIEQRKLGVERPEIWSYENYIESKTRRPDIVVHARADELLKYIRNQISSVEMTFEFRRNEESFDKMEMLARTESIAEGELEYLLNYLVSQDWLEIISESFGMIDLTITVEGYARLAELETVVVASSKAFVAMWFNESLDFLYPEAIEPAIKEAGYKASIINEEHFLDKIDDQIIAEIKRSRFVVADFTHGQDGARGSVYYEAGFAQGLGKDVIFTCRKDIIDNNEIHFDIRQYPYVVWEKNELERFRKNLTFRIERVIGDGPLKSVSE
;
A
#
# COMPACT_ATOMS: atom_id res chain seq x y z
N MET A 1 30.46 -9.04 23.70
CA MET A 1 30.12 -7.70 23.20
C MET A 1 29.65 -7.92 21.77
N SER A 2 28.34 -7.96 21.54
CA SER A 2 27.77 -8.07 20.20
C SER A 2 28.16 -6.81 19.43
N GLU A 3 28.79 -6.95 18.26
CA GLU A 3 28.93 -5.84 17.33
C GLU A 3 27.52 -5.35 16.99
N ASN A 4 27.18 -4.12 17.37
CA ASN A 4 25.92 -3.48 16.95
C ASN A 4 25.87 -3.49 15.42
N ARG A 5 25.06 -4.38 14.84
CA ARG A 5 24.87 -4.42 13.40
C ARG A 5 23.92 -3.29 12.99
N VAL A 6 24.26 -2.62 11.90
CA VAL A 6 23.60 -1.41 11.42
C VAL A 6 22.78 -1.70 10.18
N CYS A 7 21.65 -1.01 10.02
CA CYS A 7 20.82 -1.06 8.83
C CYS A 7 21.66 -0.75 7.57
N PRO A 8 21.64 -1.60 6.52
CA PRO A 8 22.43 -1.36 5.32
C PRO A 8 21.92 -0.19 4.48
N ILE A 9 20.69 0.28 4.71
CA ILE A 9 20.11 1.44 4.03
C ILE A 9 20.59 2.73 4.72
N TRP A 10 20.38 2.85 6.04
CA TRP A 10 20.54 4.10 6.77
C TRP A 10 21.75 4.18 7.70
N GLY A 11 22.42 3.05 7.96
CA GLY A 11 23.50 2.98 8.93
C GLY A 11 23.06 3.11 10.40
N THR A 12 21.75 3.09 10.68
CA THR A 12 21.17 3.20 12.02
C THR A 12 21.08 1.83 12.72
N PRO A 13 20.99 1.76 14.06
CA PRO A 13 20.84 0.49 14.78
C PRO A 13 19.58 -0.31 14.38
N THR A 14 19.63 -1.63 14.56
CA THR A 14 18.52 -2.58 14.28
C THR A 14 17.86 -3.09 15.57
N GLN A 15 16.60 -3.57 15.50
CA GLN A 15 15.83 -4.06 16.65
C GLN A 15 16.15 -5.51 17.07
N GLN A 16 16.64 -6.35 16.16
CA GLN A 16 17.09 -7.72 16.47
C GLN A 16 18.43 -8.04 15.77
N ASP A 17 19.15 -9.01 16.32
CA ASP A 17 20.37 -9.56 15.74
C ASP A 17 20.06 -10.21 14.39
N GLU A 18 20.81 -9.82 13.35
CA GLU A 18 20.67 -10.36 12.00
C GLU A 18 20.95 -11.88 11.98
N ILE A 19 19.99 -12.69 11.51
CA ILE A 19 20.27 -14.07 11.16
C ILE A 19 20.84 -14.08 9.74
N TYR A 20 22.16 -14.19 9.64
CA TYR A 20 22.86 -14.43 8.39
C TYR A 20 22.56 -15.87 7.94
N ASN A 21 21.81 -16.00 6.85
CA ASN A 21 21.66 -17.26 6.13
C ASN A 21 22.53 -17.12 4.88
N GLY A 22 23.27 -18.16 4.48
CA GLY A 22 24.38 -18.09 3.50
C GLY A 22 24.19 -17.27 2.21
N ASP A 23 22.96 -16.95 1.82
CA ASP A 23 22.59 -16.17 0.63
C ASP A 23 22.25 -14.68 0.89
N GLY A 24 22.19 -14.21 2.14
CA GLY A 24 21.89 -12.80 2.46
C GLY A 24 21.61 -12.48 3.93
N THR A 25 21.14 -11.26 4.18
CA THR A 25 20.95 -10.69 5.52
C THR A 25 19.48 -10.38 5.79
N ASN A 26 18.98 -10.84 6.94
CA ASN A 26 17.71 -10.40 7.51
C ASN A 26 17.92 -9.17 8.38
N VAL A 27 17.16 -8.11 8.12
CA VAL A 27 17.28 -6.83 8.82
C VAL A 27 15.93 -6.48 9.42
N ASP A 28 15.92 -6.05 10.68
CA ASP A 28 14.77 -5.39 11.31
C ASP A 28 15.18 -4.00 11.76
N SER A 29 14.79 -2.98 10.99
CA SER A 29 15.25 -1.60 11.24
C SER A 29 14.06 -0.63 11.30
N PRO A 30 13.89 0.08 12.43
CA PRO A 30 12.88 1.14 12.54
C PRO A 30 13.04 2.21 11.45
N ARG A 31 14.28 2.59 11.11
CA ARG A 31 14.57 3.59 10.07
C ARG A 31 14.25 3.09 8.65
N ALA A 32 14.21 1.78 8.44
CA ALA A 32 13.69 1.15 7.22
C ALA A 32 12.18 0.78 7.33
N GLY A 33 11.53 1.16 8.43
CA GLY A 33 10.12 0.90 8.72
C GLY A 33 9.78 -0.55 9.09
N GLY A 34 10.76 -1.38 9.45
CA GLY A 34 10.59 -2.77 9.89
C GLY A 34 11.47 -3.79 9.15
N LYS A 35 10.99 -5.05 9.10
CA LYS A 35 11.72 -6.22 8.60
C LYS A 35 11.89 -6.25 7.08
N PHE A 36 13.07 -6.62 6.59
CA PHE A 36 13.33 -6.94 5.18
C PHE A 36 14.51 -7.92 5.03
N PHE A 37 14.65 -8.52 3.86
CA PHE A 37 15.80 -9.33 3.48
C PHE A 37 16.58 -8.65 2.35
N ALA A 38 17.91 -8.78 2.34
CA ALA A 38 18.76 -8.34 1.25
C ALA A 38 19.91 -9.31 0.99
N ASP A 39 20.15 -9.66 -0.28
CA ASP A 39 21.34 -10.44 -0.64
C ASP A 39 22.63 -9.61 -0.50
N GLY A 40 23.78 -10.28 -0.38
CA GLY A 40 25.06 -9.62 -0.09
C GLY A 40 25.44 -8.51 -1.09
N ARG A 41 25.10 -8.67 -2.38
CA ARG A 41 25.39 -7.62 -3.38
C ARG A 41 24.44 -6.43 -3.25
N SER A 42 23.17 -6.66 -2.93
CA SER A 42 22.21 -5.57 -2.67
C SER A 42 22.60 -4.78 -1.43
N VAL A 43 23.11 -5.42 -0.37
CA VAL A 43 23.61 -4.73 0.82
C VAL A 43 24.69 -3.70 0.48
N VAL A 44 25.66 -4.06 -0.37
CA VAL A 44 26.72 -3.13 -0.82
C VAL A 44 26.12 -1.98 -1.63
N ARG A 45 25.15 -2.27 -2.51
CA ARG A 45 24.49 -1.24 -3.33
C ARG A 45 23.68 -0.25 -2.50
N MET A 46 22.92 -0.72 -1.50
CA MET A 46 22.12 0.12 -0.60
C MET A 46 22.97 1.16 0.14
N ARG A 47 24.17 0.77 0.58
CA ARG A 47 25.11 1.67 1.29
C ARG A 47 25.58 2.84 0.42
N ASN A 48 25.52 2.71 -0.91
CA ASN A 48 25.95 3.72 -1.87
C ASN A 48 24.79 4.58 -2.40
N LEU A 49 23.54 4.33 -1.98
CA LEU A 49 22.40 5.15 -2.37
C LEU A 49 22.52 6.55 -1.75
N ASN A 50 22.02 7.57 -2.47
CA ASN A 50 21.84 8.88 -1.87
C ASN A 50 20.63 8.88 -0.91
N ASP A 51 20.52 9.91 -0.06
CA ASP A 51 19.51 9.90 1.00
C ASP A 51 18.06 9.93 0.49
N ARG A 52 17.81 10.54 -0.68
CA ARG A 52 16.49 10.50 -1.30
C ARG A 52 16.15 9.13 -1.85
N GLU A 53 17.12 8.43 -2.44
CA GLU A 53 16.96 7.04 -2.87
C GLU A 53 16.70 6.11 -1.68
N LYS A 54 17.41 6.30 -0.56
CA LYS A 54 17.17 5.57 0.69
C LYS A 54 15.74 5.79 1.21
N ALA A 55 15.27 7.04 1.19
CA ALA A 55 13.90 7.40 1.59
C ALA A 55 12.87 6.67 0.73
N ARG A 56 12.99 6.72 -0.59
CA ARG A 56 12.06 6.05 -1.51
C ARG A 56 12.09 4.53 -1.41
N LEU A 57 13.27 3.94 -1.22
CA LEU A 57 13.40 2.50 -0.98
C LEU A 57 12.70 2.10 0.33
N THR A 58 12.85 2.92 1.37
CA THR A 58 12.15 2.75 2.65
C THR A 58 10.64 2.81 2.50
N THR A 59 10.13 3.80 1.76
CA THR A 59 8.70 3.91 1.41
C THR A 59 8.20 2.65 0.72
N TRP A 60 8.94 2.15 -0.28
CA TRP A 60 8.59 0.91 -0.96
C TRP A 60 8.52 -0.29 0.01
N LEU A 61 9.51 -0.45 0.91
CA LEU A 61 9.50 -1.50 1.92
C LEU A 61 8.27 -1.44 2.82
N ILE A 62 7.88 -0.24 3.28
CA ILE A 62 6.70 -0.02 4.11
C ILE A 62 5.43 -0.41 3.34
N GLU A 63 5.32 -0.02 2.07
CA GLU A 63 4.16 -0.37 1.23
C GLU A 63 4.04 -1.88 1.01
N GLN A 64 5.14 -2.58 0.75
CA GLN A 64 5.10 -4.05 0.65
C GLN A 64 4.56 -4.70 1.93
N ARG A 65 4.97 -4.21 3.10
CA ARG A 65 4.43 -4.69 4.39
C ARG A 65 2.96 -4.34 4.57
N LYS A 66 2.51 -3.15 4.14
CA LYS A 66 1.08 -2.78 4.11
C LYS A 66 0.27 -3.73 3.22
N LEU A 67 0.86 -4.26 2.14
CA LEU A 67 0.28 -5.27 1.25
C LEU A 67 0.34 -6.72 1.81
N GLY A 68 0.76 -6.89 3.07
CA GLY A 68 0.82 -8.19 3.74
C GLY A 68 2.10 -9.00 3.47
N VAL A 69 3.11 -8.42 2.80
CA VAL A 69 4.43 -9.05 2.67
C VAL A 69 5.20 -8.86 3.96
N GLU A 70 5.19 -9.87 4.84
CA GLU A 70 5.80 -9.79 6.19
C GLU A 70 7.27 -9.35 6.16
N ARG A 71 8.04 -9.86 5.20
CA ARG A 71 9.46 -9.57 5.02
C ARG A 71 9.78 -9.35 3.53
N PRO A 72 9.69 -8.11 3.03
CA PRO A 72 10.04 -7.79 1.65
C PRO A 72 11.50 -8.13 1.35
N GLU A 73 11.79 -8.56 0.13
CA GLU A 73 13.11 -9.06 -0.26
C GLU A 73 13.74 -8.18 -1.34
N ILE A 74 15.02 -7.86 -1.18
CA ILE A 74 15.80 -7.08 -2.14
C ILE A 74 16.93 -7.96 -2.68
N TRP A 75 16.88 -8.20 -3.98
CA TRP A 75 17.78 -9.09 -4.69
C TRP A 75 18.62 -8.33 -5.72
N SER A 76 19.86 -8.77 -5.96
CA SER A 76 20.84 -8.08 -6.80
C SER A 76 20.61 -8.23 -8.31
N TYR A 77 19.36 -8.28 -8.76
CA TYR A 77 19.07 -8.28 -10.19
C TYR A 77 19.38 -6.90 -10.80
N GLU A 78 19.66 -6.89 -12.10
CA GLU A 78 19.94 -5.65 -12.82
C GLU A 78 18.76 -4.67 -12.67
N ASN A 79 19.07 -3.42 -12.33
CA ASN A 79 18.09 -2.34 -12.11
C ASN A 79 17.01 -2.58 -11.02
N TYR A 80 17.14 -3.59 -10.16
CA TYR A 80 16.10 -3.89 -9.16
C TYR A 80 15.88 -2.70 -8.22
N ILE A 81 16.93 -2.22 -7.55
CA ILE A 81 16.84 -1.11 -6.59
C ILE A 81 16.40 0.18 -7.31
N GLU A 82 16.98 0.47 -8.48
CA GLU A 82 16.63 1.64 -9.29
C GLU A 82 15.13 1.66 -9.65
N SER A 83 14.56 0.49 -9.96
CA SER A 83 13.12 0.39 -10.26
C SER A 83 12.25 0.75 -9.06
N LYS A 84 12.76 0.62 -7.82
CA LYS A 84 12.01 0.95 -6.59
C LYS A 84 12.25 2.39 -6.13
N THR A 85 13.39 2.98 -6.50
CA THR A 85 13.74 4.37 -6.15
C THR A 85 13.33 5.39 -7.22
N ARG A 86 12.97 4.95 -8.43
CA ARG A 86 12.36 5.79 -9.49
C ARG A 86 10.85 5.93 -9.30
N ARG A 87 10.47 6.55 -8.19
CA ARG A 87 9.08 6.86 -7.84
C ARG A 87 8.96 8.34 -7.42
N PRO A 88 7.79 8.97 -7.57
CA PRO A 88 7.57 10.31 -7.02
C PRO A 88 7.68 10.28 -5.50
N ASP A 89 8.12 11.40 -4.92
CA ASP A 89 8.15 11.58 -3.48
C ASP A 89 6.72 11.69 -2.92
N ILE A 90 6.52 11.30 -1.67
CA ILE A 90 5.25 11.52 -0.97
C ILE A 90 5.05 13.04 -0.81
N VAL A 91 3.88 13.54 -1.24
CA VAL A 91 3.52 14.95 -1.08
C VAL A 91 3.41 15.33 0.40
N VAL A 92 3.75 16.58 0.73
CA VAL A 92 3.87 17.06 2.13
C VAL A 92 2.63 16.77 2.97
N HIS A 93 1.42 16.99 2.43
CA HIS A 93 0.17 16.70 3.15
C HIS A 93 0.04 15.21 3.52
N ALA A 94 0.38 14.30 2.61
CA ALA A 94 0.32 12.87 2.88
C ALA A 94 1.40 12.42 3.88
N ARG A 95 2.58 13.07 3.88
CA ARG A 95 3.60 12.86 4.91
C ARG A 95 3.11 13.28 6.30
N ALA A 96 2.43 14.43 6.39
CA ALA A 96 1.81 14.90 7.62
C ALA A 96 0.70 13.94 8.11
N ASP A 97 -0.16 13.47 7.20
CA ASP A 97 -1.20 12.47 7.52
C ASP A 97 -0.58 11.17 8.09
N GLU A 98 0.51 10.66 7.52
CA GLU A 98 1.19 9.47 8.06
C GLU A 98 1.82 9.72 9.43
N LEU A 99 2.32 10.92 9.71
CA LEU A 99 2.81 11.30 11.03
C LEU A 99 1.68 11.35 12.07
N LEU A 100 0.55 11.96 11.71
CA LEU A 100 -0.64 12.02 12.58
C LEU A 100 -1.16 10.61 12.91
N LYS A 101 -1.22 9.71 11.91
CA LYS A 101 -1.58 8.30 12.13
C LYS A 101 -0.58 7.59 13.05
N TYR A 102 0.72 7.84 12.88
CA TYR A 102 1.73 7.27 13.76
C TYR A 102 1.50 7.69 15.21
N ILE A 103 1.35 8.99 15.46
CA ILE A 103 1.10 9.54 16.81
C ILE A 103 -0.19 8.94 17.39
N ARG A 104 -1.27 8.87 16.60
CA ARG A 104 -2.54 8.24 17.03
C ARG A 104 -2.37 6.80 17.49
N ASN A 105 -1.51 6.03 16.84
CA ASN A 105 -1.25 4.63 17.20
C ASN A 105 -0.40 4.47 18.47
N GLN A 106 0.29 5.53 18.90
CA GLN A 106 1.08 5.53 20.14
C GLN A 106 0.24 5.88 21.37
N ILE A 107 -0.95 6.46 21.19
CA ILE A 107 -1.84 6.86 22.29
C ILE A 107 -3.01 5.88 22.46
N SER A 108 -3.21 5.39 23.69
CA SER A 108 -4.27 4.42 24.01
C SER A 108 -5.64 5.06 24.29
N SER A 109 -5.68 6.35 24.64
CA SER A 109 -6.90 7.09 24.94
C SER A 109 -6.79 8.54 24.44
N VAL A 110 -7.93 9.23 24.34
CA VAL A 110 -7.99 10.64 23.90
C VAL A 110 -7.41 11.64 24.91
N GLU A 111 -7.24 11.23 26.17
CA GLU A 111 -6.66 12.06 27.23
C GLU A 111 -5.12 11.91 27.33
N MET A 112 -4.54 10.95 26.61
CA MET A 112 -3.12 10.66 26.66
C MET A 112 -2.32 11.61 25.76
N THR A 113 -1.21 12.13 26.27
CA THR A 113 -0.27 12.92 25.49
C THR A 113 0.77 12.04 24.81
N PHE A 114 1.29 12.51 23.69
CA PHE A 114 2.44 11.96 22.99
C PHE A 114 3.68 12.79 23.32
N GLU A 115 4.68 12.15 23.91
CA GLU A 115 5.97 12.78 24.25
C GLU A 115 6.91 12.73 23.03
N PHE A 116 7.38 13.89 22.57
CA PHE A 116 8.40 14.00 21.53
C PHE A 116 9.68 14.61 22.09
N ARG A 117 10.81 13.91 21.93
CA ARG A 117 12.14 14.37 22.36
C ARG A 117 12.98 14.80 21.17
N ARG A 118 13.30 16.09 21.07
CA ARG A 118 14.12 16.65 19.97
C ARG A 118 15.55 16.10 19.99
N ASN A 119 16.18 16.07 21.16
CA ASN A 119 17.62 15.80 21.27
C ASN A 119 17.97 14.31 21.49
N GLU A 120 16.99 13.42 21.46
CA GLU A 120 17.20 11.98 21.73
C GLU A 120 17.04 11.16 20.47
N GLU A 121 18.05 10.36 20.15
CA GLU A 121 17.95 9.32 19.12
C GLU A 121 17.16 8.14 19.70
N SER A 122 16.02 7.82 19.09
CA SER A 122 15.15 6.71 19.53
C SER A 122 14.62 5.93 18.34
N PHE A 123 14.23 4.67 18.59
CA PHE A 123 13.58 3.85 17.57
C PHE A 123 12.26 4.46 17.08
N ASP A 124 11.51 5.12 17.96
CA ASP A 124 10.29 5.82 17.59
C ASP A 124 10.57 6.96 16.60
N LYS A 125 11.62 7.74 16.85
CA LYS A 125 12.05 8.80 15.94
C LYS A 125 12.48 8.25 14.59
N MET A 126 13.25 7.16 14.59
CA MET A 126 13.65 6.48 13.35
C MET A 126 12.45 5.97 12.55
N GLU A 127 11.43 5.43 13.23
CA GLU A 127 10.19 4.97 12.59
C GLU A 127 9.36 6.14 12.04
N MET A 128 9.25 7.24 12.78
CA MET A 128 8.61 8.48 12.28
C MET A 128 9.29 8.98 11.01
N LEU A 129 10.63 9.03 10.98
CA LEU A 129 11.37 9.42 9.78
C LEU A 129 11.12 8.46 8.61
N ALA A 130 11.00 7.15 8.88
CA ALA A 130 10.74 6.14 7.87
C ALA A 130 9.33 6.29 7.26
N ARG A 131 8.30 6.41 8.10
CA ARG A 131 6.89 6.51 7.68
C ARG A 131 6.57 7.78 6.91
N THR A 132 7.29 8.86 7.20
CA THR A 132 7.06 10.17 6.60
C THR A 132 7.94 10.43 5.37
N GLU A 133 8.71 9.45 4.88
CA GLU A 133 9.73 9.63 3.83
C GLU A 133 10.70 10.79 4.14
N SER A 134 10.94 11.05 5.42
CA SER A 134 11.80 12.15 5.84
C SER A 134 13.26 11.75 5.73
N ILE A 135 14.10 12.63 5.19
CA ILE A 135 15.56 12.39 5.09
C ILE A 135 16.24 12.66 6.42
N ALA A 136 15.86 13.76 7.09
CA ALA A 136 16.50 14.27 8.29
C ALA A 136 15.47 14.72 9.33
N GLU A 137 15.92 14.88 10.58
CA GLU A 137 15.07 15.29 11.70
C GLU A 137 14.38 16.64 11.48
N GLY A 138 15.04 17.59 10.81
CA GLY A 138 14.42 18.89 10.50
C GLY A 138 13.16 18.79 9.62
N GLU A 139 13.04 17.75 8.77
CA GLU A 139 11.80 17.51 8.03
C GLU A 139 10.70 16.95 8.94
N LEU A 140 11.05 16.12 9.93
CA LEU A 140 10.11 15.64 10.93
C LEU A 140 9.61 16.78 11.83
N GLU A 141 10.50 17.67 12.27
CA GLU A 141 10.12 18.87 13.01
C GLU A 141 9.20 19.79 12.18
N TYR A 142 9.49 19.96 10.89
CA TYR A 142 8.61 20.70 9.99
C TYR A 142 7.21 20.07 9.92
N LEU A 143 7.12 18.74 9.82
CA LEU A 143 5.83 18.04 9.80
C LEU A 143 5.08 18.15 11.13
N LEU A 144 5.77 18.09 12.27
CA LEU A 144 5.14 18.35 13.58
C LEU A 144 4.56 19.77 13.65
N ASN A 145 5.33 20.78 13.24
CA ASN A 145 4.86 22.16 13.17
C ASN A 145 3.71 22.33 12.16
N TYR A 146 3.74 21.59 11.05
CA TYR A 146 2.63 21.55 10.10
C TYR A 146 1.36 21.05 10.79
N LEU A 147 1.42 19.92 11.51
CA LEU A 147 0.26 19.36 12.23
C LEU A 147 -0.30 20.33 13.27
N VAL A 148 0.58 21.03 14.01
CA VAL A 148 0.17 22.08 14.95
C VAL A 148 -0.48 23.27 14.23
N SER A 149 0.08 23.70 13.10
CA SER A 149 -0.48 24.82 12.31
C SER A 149 -1.84 24.53 11.67
N GLN A 150 -2.16 23.25 11.44
CA GLN A 150 -3.46 22.80 10.95
C GLN A 150 -4.46 22.57 12.09
N ASP A 151 -4.08 22.87 13.33
CA ASP A 151 -4.86 22.56 14.53
C ASP A 151 -5.15 21.06 14.65
N TRP A 152 -4.29 20.18 14.14
CA TRP A 152 -4.45 18.71 14.29
C TRP A 152 -3.74 18.17 15.53
N LEU A 153 -2.72 18.90 15.99
CA LEU A 153 -2.04 18.66 17.26
C LEU A 153 -1.97 19.97 18.05
N GLU A 154 -1.94 19.84 19.37
CA GLU A 154 -1.70 20.95 20.29
C GLU A 154 -0.50 20.62 21.18
N ILE A 155 0.38 21.61 21.39
CA ILE A 155 1.49 21.52 22.35
C ILE A 155 0.94 21.84 23.74
N ILE A 156 0.88 20.83 24.60
CA ILE A 156 0.43 20.96 25.99
C ILE A 156 1.55 21.50 26.88
N SER A 157 2.78 21.04 26.62
CA SER A 157 3.95 21.43 27.40
C SER A 157 5.20 21.38 26.53
N GLU A 158 6.15 22.28 26.79
CA GLU A 158 7.45 22.27 26.14
C GLU A 158 8.53 22.67 27.16
N SER A 159 9.49 21.77 27.39
CA SER A 159 10.60 22.05 28.30
C SER A 159 11.84 21.25 27.93
N PHE A 160 13.02 21.86 28.01
CA PHE A 160 14.33 21.20 27.82
C PHE A 160 14.45 20.29 26.57
N GLY A 161 13.76 20.62 25.46
CA GLY A 161 13.78 19.83 24.22
C GLY A 161 12.80 18.64 24.19
N MET A 162 11.93 18.52 25.19
CA MET A 162 10.79 17.63 25.24
C MET A 162 9.51 18.43 24.95
N ILE A 163 8.63 17.87 24.13
CA ILE A 163 7.33 18.43 23.76
C ILE A 163 6.26 17.39 24.09
N ASP A 164 5.26 17.77 24.89
CA ASP A 164 4.05 16.98 25.07
C ASP A 164 2.98 17.47 24.11
N LEU A 165 2.51 16.57 23.25
CA LEU A 165 1.50 16.83 22.23
C LEU A 165 0.20 16.10 22.57
N THR A 166 -0.94 16.69 22.24
CA THR A 166 -2.22 15.97 22.19
C THR A 166 -2.85 16.11 20.81
N ILE A 167 -3.73 15.16 20.46
CA ILE A 167 -4.54 15.24 19.24
C ILE A 167 -5.79 16.05 19.56
N THR A 168 -6.02 17.10 18.78
CA THR A 168 -7.19 17.99 18.93
C THR A 168 -8.46 17.35 18.35
N VAL A 169 -9.59 18.02 18.52
CA VAL A 169 -10.85 17.64 17.86
C VAL A 169 -10.70 17.61 16.33
N GLU A 170 -10.04 18.61 15.74
CA GLU A 170 -9.81 18.66 14.28
C GLU A 170 -8.81 17.59 13.82
N GLY A 171 -7.82 17.24 14.66
CA GLY A 171 -6.92 16.11 14.40
C GLY A 171 -7.68 14.78 14.34
N TYR A 172 -8.62 14.56 15.26
CA TYR A 172 -9.51 13.39 15.22
C TYR A 172 -10.49 13.44 14.04
N ALA A 173 -11.01 14.61 13.66
CA ALA A 173 -11.83 14.75 12.46
C ALA A 173 -11.04 14.37 11.20
N ARG A 174 -9.80 14.85 11.08
CA ARG A 174 -8.90 14.46 9.99
C ARG A 174 -8.60 12.96 9.98
N LEU A 175 -8.31 12.36 11.13
CA LEU A 175 -8.11 10.92 11.24
C LEU A 175 -9.36 10.15 10.78
N ALA A 176 -10.56 10.60 11.14
CA ALA A 176 -11.81 10.00 10.69
C ALA A 176 -12.01 10.16 9.17
N GLU A 177 -11.63 11.28 8.56
CA GLU A 177 -11.61 11.43 7.09
C GLU A 177 -10.67 10.42 6.42
N LEU A 178 -9.46 10.27 6.97
CA LEU A 178 -8.45 9.34 6.47
C LEU A 178 -8.90 7.88 6.62
N GLU A 179 -9.58 7.55 7.70
CA GLU A 179 -10.20 6.25 7.92
C GLU A 179 -11.42 6.03 7.03
N THR A 180 -12.26 7.04 6.78
CA THR A 180 -13.47 6.89 5.96
C THR A 180 -13.17 6.76 4.47
N VAL A 181 -12.13 7.42 3.94
CA VAL A 181 -11.68 7.24 2.54
C VAL A 181 -11.14 5.83 2.30
N VAL A 182 -10.59 5.19 3.33
CA VAL A 182 -10.04 3.84 3.28
C VAL A 182 -11.11 2.80 3.65
N VAL A 183 -11.88 2.95 4.71
CA VAL A 183 -12.76 1.91 5.29
C VAL A 183 -14.24 2.03 4.90
N ALA A 184 -14.77 3.21 4.58
CA ALA A 184 -16.23 3.41 4.50
C ALA A 184 -16.90 2.89 3.21
N SER A 185 -16.13 2.48 2.21
CA SER A 185 -16.72 1.93 0.99
C SER A 185 -16.92 0.43 1.12
N SER A 186 -18.18 0.00 1.12
CA SER A 186 -18.49 -1.41 0.88
C SER A 186 -18.37 -1.78 -0.60
N LYS A 187 -17.92 -0.88 -1.49
CA LYS A 187 -17.92 -1.10 -2.94
C LYS A 187 -16.58 -1.59 -3.45
N ALA A 188 -16.61 -2.50 -4.42
CA ALA A 188 -15.48 -2.88 -5.24
C ALA A 188 -15.80 -2.53 -6.69
N PHE A 189 -14.90 -1.83 -7.37
CA PHE A 189 -15.06 -1.57 -8.80
C PHE A 189 -14.49 -2.74 -9.59
N VAL A 190 -15.18 -3.15 -10.66
CA VAL A 190 -14.73 -4.21 -11.57
C VAL A 190 -14.40 -3.59 -12.91
N ALA A 191 -13.11 -3.65 -13.26
CA ALA A 191 -12.58 -3.27 -14.56
C ALA A 191 -12.42 -4.54 -15.40
N MET A 192 -13.22 -4.72 -16.44
CA MET A 192 -13.10 -5.89 -17.32
C MET A 192 -13.61 -5.58 -18.72
N TRP A 193 -13.23 -6.43 -19.67
CA TRP A 193 -13.68 -6.30 -21.05
C TRP A 193 -15.14 -6.77 -21.21
N PHE A 194 -16.02 -5.87 -21.68
CA PHE A 194 -17.38 -6.22 -22.09
C PHE A 194 -17.36 -6.81 -23.49
N ASN A 195 -17.44 -8.13 -23.54
CA ASN A 195 -17.54 -8.88 -24.77
C ASN A 195 -18.41 -10.10 -24.53
N GLU A 196 -19.21 -10.47 -25.51
CA GLU A 196 -20.11 -11.63 -25.45
C GLU A 196 -19.40 -12.91 -24.99
N SER A 197 -18.10 -13.07 -25.29
CA SER A 197 -17.31 -14.22 -24.85
C SER A 197 -16.97 -14.24 -23.36
N LEU A 198 -17.21 -13.16 -22.62
CA LEU A 198 -16.92 -12.96 -21.21
C LEU A 198 -18.17 -12.60 -20.38
N ASP A 199 -19.35 -12.46 -20.98
CA ASP A 199 -20.60 -12.06 -20.30
C ASP A 199 -20.95 -12.93 -19.09
N PHE A 200 -20.54 -14.20 -19.10
CA PHE A 200 -20.73 -15.12 -17.98
C PHE A 200 -19.83 -14.82 -16.78
N LEU A 201 -18.64 -14.26 -17.00
CA LEU A 201 -17.58 -14.19 -15.99
C LEU A 201 -17.96 -13.30 -14.82
N TYR A 202 -18.58 -12.15 -15.09
CA TYR A 202 -19.01 -11.21 -14.06
C TYR A 202 -20.10 -11.80 -13.15
N PRO A 203 -21.29 -12.18 -13.65
CA PRO A 203 -22.39 -12.64 -12.80
C PRO A 203 -22.16 -14.02 -12.20
N GLU A 204 -21.38 -14.90 -12.84
CA GLU A 204 -21.18 -16.27 -12.35
C GLU A 204 -20.01 -16.40 -11.37
N ALA A 205 -19.01 -15.50 -11.42
CA ALA A 205 -17.80 -15.64 -10.61
C ALA A 205 -17.35 -14.36 -9.91
N ILE A 206 -17.14 -13.25 -10.62
CA ILE A 206 -16.52 -12.05 -10.03
C ILE A 206 -17.45 -11.38 -9.02
N GLU A 207 -18.69 -11.08 -9.39
CA GLU A 207 -19.67 -10.46 -8.49
C GLU A 207 -19.98 -11.35 -7.28
N PRO A 208 -20.26 -12.66 -7.44
CA PRO A 208 -20.44 -13.57 -6.30
C PRO A 208 -19.24 -13.62 -5.35
N ALA A 209 -18.00 -13.60 -5.87
CA ALA A 209 -16.79 -13.63 -5.04
C ALA A 209 -16.65 -12.36 -4.19
N ILE A 210 -16.86 -11.19 -4.79
CA ILE A 210 -16.85 -9.90 -4.09
C ILE A 210 -17.93 -9.85 -3.01
N LYS A 211 -19.12 -10.39 -3.32
CA LYS A 211 -20.24 -10.44 -2.38
C LYS A 211 -19.97 -11.37 -1.19
N GLU A 212 -19.40 -12.54 -1.44
CA GLU A 212 -19.00 -13.48 -0.37
C GLU A 212 -17.94 -12.89 0.56
N ALA A 213 -17.01 -12.10 0.01
CA ALA A 213 -16.03 -11.38 0.80
C ALA A 213 -16.62 -10.20 1.60
N GLY A 214 -17.93 -9.91 1.47
CA GLY A 214 -18.63 -8.88 2.24
C GLY A 214 -18.69 -7.49 1.58
N TYR A 215 -18.52 -7.41 0.26
CA TYR A 215 -18.54 -6.16 -0.50
C TYR A 215 -19.65 -6.14 -1.58
N LYS A 216 -19.86 -4.99 -2.22
CA LYS A 216 -20.76 -4.79 -3.36
C LYS A 216 -19.92 -4.57 -4.62
N ALA A 217 -20.08 -5.41 -5.62
CA ALA A 217 -19.47 -5.20 -6.92
C ALA A 217 -20.18 -4.04 -7.65
N SER A 218 -19.40 -3.24 -8.39
CA SER A 218 -19.88 -2.19 -9.27
C SER A 218 -19.09 -2.26 -10.57
N ILE A 219 -19.80 -2.17 -11.69
CA ILE A 219 -19.24 -2.25 -13.04
C ILE A 219 -20.01 -1.26 -13.93
N ILE A 220 -19.32 -0.56 -14.85
CA ILE A 220 -19.95 0.39 -15.77
C ILE A 220 -19.79 -0.14 -17.19
N ASN A 221 -20.92 -0.44 -17.86
CA ASN A 221 -20.93 -0.91 -19.23
C ASN A 221 -20.96 0.27 -20.23
N GLU A 222 -20.20 0.15 -21.32
CA GLU A 222 -20.01 1.16 -22.37
C GLU A 222 -21.29 1.44 -23.17
N GLU A 223 -22.24 0.49 -23.28
CA GLU A 223 -23.37 0.57 -24.22
C GLU A 223 -24.48 1.60 -23.88
N HIS A 224 -24.42 2.29 -22.73
CA HIS A 224 -25.55 3.09 -22.24
C HIS A 224 -25.38 4.62 -22.22
N PHE A 225 -24.25 5.20 -22.65
CA PHE A 225 -24.05 6.65 -22.49
C PHE A 225 -23.47 7.37 -23.72
N LEU A 226 -24.23 8.38 -24.16
CA LEU A 226 -23.93 9.26 -25.29
C LEU A 226 -22.97 10.41 -24.94
N ASP A 227 -22.49 10.55 -23.70
CA ASP A 227 -21.42 11.49 -23.32
C ASP A 227 -20.82 11.15 -21.93
N LYS A 228 -19.48 11.15 -21.83
CA LYS A 228 -18.62 11.11 -20.62
C LYS A 228 -18.73 9.90 -19.67
N ILE A 229 -18.59 8.70 -20.21
CA ILE A 229 -18.42 7.47 -19.41
C ILE A 229 -17.19 7.55 -18.50
N ASP A 230 -16.10 8.16 -18.98
CA ASP A 230 -14.82 8.25 -18.26
C ASP A 230 -14.93 8.96 -16.90
N ASP A 231 -15.70 10.05 -16.81
CA ASP A 231 -15.89 10.79 -15.55
C ASP A 231 -16.62 9.93 -14.50
N GLN A 232 -17.56 9.08 -14.94
CA GLN A 232 -18.27 8.16 -14.06
C GLN A 232 -17.38 7.00 -13.60
N ILE A 233 -16.57 6.43 -14.50
CA ILE A 233 -15.58 5.40 -14.17
C ILE A 233 -14.59 5.94 -13.13
N ILE A 234 -14.02 7.13 -13.35
CA ILE A 234 -13.11 7.78 -12.41
C ILE A 234 -13.80 8.01 -11.05
N ALA A 235 -15.06 8.46 -11.06
CA ALA A 235 -15.81 8.68 -9.83
C ALA A 235 -16.09 7.37 -9.08
N GLU A 236 -16.49 6.30 -9.76
CA GLU A 236 -16.75 5.00 -9.13
C GLU A 236 -15.46 4.33 -8.64
N ILE A 237 -14.34 4.44 -9.35
CA ILE A 237 -13.03 4.00 -8.85
C ILE A 237 -12.67 4.76 -7.57
N LYS A 238 -12.77 6.09 -7.56
CA LYS A 238 -12.49 6.92 -6.36
C LYS A 238 -13.33 6.49 -5.16
N ARG A 239 -14.61 6.19 -5.38
CA ARG A 239 -15.57 5.74 -4.35
C ARG A 239 -15.40 4.29 -3.92
N SER A 240 -14.65 3.47 -4.65
CA SER A 240 -14.52 2.04 -4.35
C SER A 240 -13.39 1.77 -3.35
N ARG A 241 -13.55 0.75 -2.51
CA ARG A 241 -12.54 0.30 -1.55
C ARG A 241 -11.30 -0.25 -2.25
N PHE A 242 -11.55 -1.08 -3.25
CA PHE A 242 -10.55 -1.75 -4.08
C PHE A 242 -11.09 -1.96 -5.50
N VAL A 243 -10.22 -2.41 -6.39
CA VAL A 243 -10.56 -2.75 -7.78
C VAL A 243 -10.24 -4.22 -8.04
N VAL A 244 -11.13 -4.91 -8.75
CA VAL A 244 -10.83 -6.18 -9.42
C VAL A 244 -10.66 -5.88 -10.90
N ALA A 245 -9.51 -6.20 -11.48
CA ALA A 245 -9.20 -5.92 -12.88
C ALA A 245 -8.94 -7.23 -13.64
N ASP A 246 -9.79 -7.53 -14.63
CA ASP A 246 -9.63 -8.68 -15.50
C ASP A 246 -8.96 -8.29 -16.83
N PHE A 247 -7.76 -8.82 -17.02
CA PHE A 247 -6.92 -8.51 -18.19
C PHE A 247 -7.14 -9.46 -19.36
N THR A 248 -8.22 -10.24 -19.35
CA THR A 248 -8.53 -11.15 -20.46
C THR A 248 -8.85 -10.36 -21.71
N HIS A 249 -8.26 -10.74 -22.83
CA HIS A 249 -8.50 -10.14 -24.13
C HIS A 249 -8.63 -11.18 -25.25
N GLY A 250 -9.14 -10.73 -26.39
CA GLY A 250 -9.21 -11.52 -27.61
C GLY A 250 -8.06 -11.19 -28.56
N GLN A 251 -8.27 -11.48 -29.84
CA GLN A 251 -7.31 -11.18 -30.91
C GLN A 251 -7.07 -9.67 -31.13
N ASP A 252 -7.98 -8.82 -30.65
CA ASP A 252 -7.82 -7.36 -30.72
C ASP A 252 -6.76 -6.82 -29.75
N GLY A 253 -6.17 -7.69 -28.92
CA GLY A 253 -5.08 -7.36 -28.00
C GLY A 253 -5.54 -6.72 -26.70
N ALA A 254 -4.56 -6.26 -25.93
CA ALA A 254 -4.75 -5.72 -24.58
C ALA A 254 -5.75 -4.55 -24.56
N ARG A 255 -6.64 -4.55 -23.56
CA ARG A 255 -7.70 -3.56 -23.40
C ARG A 255 -7.22 -2.34 -22.65
N GLY A 256 -6.78 -1.31 -23.38
CA GLY A 256 -6.20 -0.09 -22.80
C GLY A 256 -7.03 0.55 -21.68
N SER A 257 -8.36 0.46 -21.71
CA SER A 257 -9.25 0.94 -20.65
C SER A 257 -9.00 0.24 -19.31
N VAL A 258 -8.97 -1.10 -19.29
CA VAL A 258 -8.71 -1.88 -18.06
C VAL A 258 -7.34 -1.54 -17.46
N TYR A 259 -6.33 -1.35 -18.31
CA TYR A 259 -4.99 -0.95 -17.88
C TYR A 259 -4.98 0.46 -17.28
N TYR A 260 -5.68 1.39 -17.91
CA TYR A 260 -5.82 2.75 -17.41
C TYR A 260 -6.54 2.79 -16.06
N GLU A 261 -7.64 2.06 -15.91
CA GLU A 261 -8.43 1.99 -14.68
C GLU A 261 -7.64 1.35 -13.52
N ALA A 262 -6.95 0.24 -13.80
CA ALA A 262 -6.07 -0.42 -12.83
C ALA A 262 -4.90 0.50 -12.42
N GLY A 263 -4.25 1.13 -13.38
CA GLY A 263 -3.14 2.07 -13.12
C GLY A 263 -3.61 3.31 -12.36
N PHE A 264 -4.79 3.84 -12.68
CA PHE A 264 -5.39 4.97 -11.97
C PHE A 264 -5.72 4.61 -10.52
N ALA A 265 -6.32 3.43 -10.29
CA ALA A 265 -6.60 2.93 -8.94
C ALA A 265 -5.32 2.75 -8.12
N GLN A 266 -4.27 2.17 -8.71
CA GLN A 266 -2.95 2.07 -8.07
C GLN A 266 -2.35 3.45 -7.77
N GLY A 267 -2.48 4.41 -8.69
CA GLY A 267 -2.04 5.80 -8.49
C GLY A 267 -2.76 6.52 -7.34
N LEU A 268 -4.00 6.09 -7.01
CA LEU A 268 -4.74 6.56 -5.84
C LEU A 268 -4.41 5.77 -4.55
N GLY A 269 -3.49 4.81 -4.60
CA GLY A 269 -3.15 3.95 -3.46
C GLY A 269 -4.23 2.93 -3.10
N LYS A 270 -5.12 2.59 -4.05
CA LYS A 270 -6.12 1.52 -3.85
C LYS A 270 -5.53 0.18 -4.25
N ASP A 271 -5.91 -0.86 -3.53
CA ASP A 271 -5.57 -2.23 -3.89
C ASP A 271 -6.25 -2.62 -5.21
N VAL A 272 -5.49 -3.29 -6.07
CA VAL A 272 -5.97 -3.86 -7.33
C VAL A 272 -5.71 -5.36 -7.32
N ILE A 273 -6.77 -6.14 -7.47
CA ILE A 273 -6.72 -7.59 -7.58
C ILE A 273 -6.76 -7.95 -9.05
N PHE A 274 -5.66 -8.51 -9.54
CA PHE A 274 -5.47 -8.86 -10.94
C PHE A 274 -6.10 -10.23 -11.21
N THR A 275 -6.92 -10.33 -12.25
CA THR A 275 -7.47 -11.59 -12.76
C THR A 275 -7.19 -11.71 -14.24
N CYS A 276 -7.06 -12.94 -14.74
CA CYS A 276 -6.93 -13.18 -16.17
C CYS A 276 -7.23 -14.64 -16.49
N ARG A 277 -7.71 -14.88 -17.71
CA ARG A 277 -7.87 -16.22 -18.26
C ARG A 277 -6.52 -16.90 -18.42
N LYS A 278 -6.49 -18.19 -18.11
CA LYS A 278 -5.26 -18.98 -18.06
C LYS A 278 -4.50 -19.06 -19.38
N ASP A 279 -5.19 -19.25 -20.49
CA ASP A 279 -4.57 -19.36 -21.82
C ASP A 279 -3.72 -18.14 -22.18
N ILE A 280 -4.17 -16.93 -21.81
CA ILE A 280 -3.41 -15.68 -22.03
C ILE A 280 -2.13 -15.67 -21.19
N ILE A 281 -2.19 -16.17 -19.96
CA ILE A 281 -1.00 -16.26 -19.09
C ILE A 281 -0.04 -17.33 -19.63
N ASP A 282 -0.54 -18.52 -19.93
CA ASP A 282 0.25 -19.67 -20.40
C ASP A 282 0.91 -19.39 -21.75
N ASN A 283 0.25 -18.62 -22.63
CA ASN A 283 0.82 -18.15 -23.90
C ASN A 283 1.73 -16.93 -23.77
N ASN A 284 1.92 -16.39 -22.55
CA ASN A 284 2.71 -15.20 -22.27
C ASN A 284 2.25 -13.96 -23.07
N GLU A 285 0.93 -13.80 -23.19
CA GLU A 285 0.26 -12.70 -23.91
C GLU A 285 -0.06 -11.50 -23.00
N ILE A 286 0.25 -11.60 -21.69
CA ILE A 286 0.13 -10.48 -20.75
C ILE A 286 1.15 -9.38 -21.06
N HIS A 287 0.70 -8.12 -21.04
CA HIS A 287 1.57 -6.98 -21.30
C HIS A 287 2.70 -6.86 -20.27
N PHE A 288 3.88 -6.42 -20.72
CA PHE A 288 5.10 -6.44 -19.92
C PHE A 288 5.03 -5.58 -18.65
N ASP A 289 4.20 -4.53 -18.64
CA ASP A 289 4.04 -3.62 -17.50
C ASP A 289 3.36 -4.26 -16.28
N ILE A 290 2.58 -5.33 -16.49
CA ILE A 290 1.77 -5.95 -15.43
C ILE A 290 2.04 -7.44 -15.22
N ARG A 291 2.94 -8.04 -16.02
CA ARG A 291 3.25 -9.48 -15.96
C ARG A 291 3.79 -9.95 -14.60
N GLN A 292 4.39 -9.04 -13.82
CA GLN A 292 4.98 -9.34 -12.51
C GLN A 292 3.94 -9.42 -11.38
N TYR A 293 2.71 -8.96 -11.60
CA TYR A 293 1.69 -9.00 -10.57
C TYR A 293 1.13 -10.42 -10.38
N PRO A 294 0.73 -10.80 -9.17
CA PRO A 294 0.07 -12.08 -8.93
C PRO A 294 -1.37 -12.04 -9.43
N TYR A 295 -1.69 -12.90 -10.40
CA TYR A 295 -3.04 -13.05 -10.96
C TYR A 295 -3.83 -14.13 -10.20
N VAL A 296 -5.10 -13.86 -9.95
CA VAL A 296 -6.09 -14.91 -9.71
C VAL A 296 -6.54 -15.43 -11.07
N VAL A 297 -6.04 -16.61 -11.41
CA VAL A 297 -6.24 -17.22 -12.73
C VAL A 297 -7.61 -17.90 -12.82
N TRP A 298 -8.26 -17.79 -13.98
CA TRP A 298 -9.52 -18.47 -14.24
C TRP A 298 -9.52 -19.31 -15.54
N GLU A 299 -10.34 -20.36 -15.54
CA GLU A 299 -10.64 -21.22 -16.68
C GLU A 299 -12.16 -21.39 -16.76
N LYS A 300 -12.73 -21.44 -17.98
CA LYS A 300 -14.18 -21.50 -18.19
C LYS A 300 -14.86 -22.70 -17.52
N ASN A 301 -14.15 -23.83 -17.42
CA ASN A 301 -14.60 -25.06 -16.77
C ASN A 301 -14.32 -25.11 -15.26
N GLU A 302 -13.64 -24.11 -14.69
CA GLU A 302 -13.28 -24.05 -13.27
C GLU A 302 -13.73 -22.74 -12.58
N LEU A 303 -14.84 -22.13 -13.04
CA LEU A 303 -15.32 -20.86 -12.50
C LEU A 303 -15.59 -20.85 -10.99
N GLU A 304 -16.10 -21.96 -10.45
CA GLU A 304 -16.33 -22.08 -9.00
C GLU A 304 -15.01 -22.06 -8.21
N ARG A 305 -13.94 -22.65 -8.77
CA ARG A 305 -12.60 -22.58 -8.17
C ARG A 305 -12.05 -21.17 -8.26
N PHE A 306 -12.21 -20.51 -9.40
CA PHE A 306 -11.82 -19.11 -9.58
C PHE A 306 -12.53 -18.21 -8.57
N ARG A 307 -13.84 -18.32 -8.44
CA ARG A 307 -14.66 -17.59 -7.46
C ARG A 307 -14.10 -17.75 -6.05
N LYS A 308 -13.90 -18.99 -5.57
CA LYS A 308 -13.33 -19.25 -4.23
C LYS A 308 -11.94 -18.63 -4.04
N ASN A 309 -11.08 -18.77 -5.04
CA ASN A 309 -9.74 -18.19 -5.00
C ASN A 309 -9.78 -16.65 -4.97
N LEU A 310 -10.71 -16.05 -5.72
CA LEU A 310 -10.92 -14.60 -5.76
C LEU A 310 -11.47 -14.11 -4.41
N THR A 311 -12.48 -14.77 -3.84
CA THR A 311 -13.01 -14.47 -2.49
C THR A 311 -11.87 -14.50 -1.47
N PHE A 312 -11.11 -15.59 -1.42
CA PHE A 312 -9.97 -15.72 -0.50
C PHE A 312 -8.90 -14.65 -0.72
N ARG A 313 -8.63 -14.28 -1.98
CA ARG A 313 -7.68 -13.21 -2.30
C ARG A 313 -8.18 -11.86 -1.80
N ILE A 314 -9.46 -11.54 -1.98
CA ILE A 314 -10.09 -10.31 -1.49
C ILE A 314 -9.97 -10.26 0.03
N GLU A 315 -10.40 -11.31 0.74
CA GLU A 315 -10.36 -11.38 2.20
C GLU A 315 -8.94 -11.23 2.75
N ARG A 316 -7.95 -11.82 2.08
CA ARG A 316 -6.55 -11.74 2.51
C ARG A 316 -5.88 -10.39 2.27
N VAL A 317 -6.20 -9.73 1.16
CA VAL A 317 -5.56 -8.46 0.77
C VAL A 317 -6.30 -7.27 1.38
N ILE A 318 -7.63 -7.30 1.35
CA ILE A 318 -8.48 -6.18 1.75
C ILE A 318 -9.01 -6.35 3.18
N GLY A 319 -9.25 -7.60 3.60
CA GLY A 319 -10.00 -7.93 4.81
C GLY A 319 -11.47 -8.22 4.53
N ASP A 320 -12.17 -8.71 5.56
CA ASP A 320 -13.61 -8.96 5.51
C ASP A 320 -14.39 -7.65 5.33
N GLY A 321 -15.30 -7.66 4.36
CA GLY A 321 -16.13 -6.50 4.06
C GLY A 321 -17.27 -6.31 5.05
N PRO A 322 -17.80 -5.08 5.16
CA PRO A 322 -18.81 -4.71 6.17
C PRO A 322 -20.17 -5.40 5.97
N LEU A 323 -20.39 -6.08 4.85
CA LEU A 323 -21.63 -6.80 4.55
C LEU A 323 -21.49 -8.31 4.73
N LYS A 324 -20.33 -8.78 5.19
CA LYS A 324 -20.11 -10.21 5.44
C LYS A 324 -21.00 -10.63 6.61
N SER A 325 -21.91 -11.56 6.37
CA SER A 325 -22.72 -12.13 7.43
C SER A 325 -21.82 -12.93 8.37
N VAL A 326 -21.82 -12.60 9.66
CA VAL A 326 -21.22 -13.46 10.68
C VAL A 326 -22.08 -14.72 10.74
N SER A 327 -21.56 -15.82 10.18
CA SER A 327 -22.15 -17.14 10.43
C SER A 327 -21.89 -17.49 11.90
N GLU A 328 -22.97 -17.59 12.68
CA GLU A 328 -23.00 -18.14 14.04
C GLU A 328 -22.43 -19.56 14.11
#